data_AF-A0A530GGK9-F1
#
_entry.id   AF-A0A530GGK9-F1
#
_cell.length_a   1.000
_cell.length_b   1.000
_cell.length_c   1.000
_cell.angle_alpha   90.00
_cell.angle_beta   90.00
_cell.angle_gamma   90.00
#
_symmetry.space_group_name_H-M   'P 1'
#
loop_
_entity.id
_entity.type
_entity.pdbx_description
1 polymer ?
#
loop_
_entity_poly.entity_id
_entity_poly.type
_entity_poly.pdbx_seq_one_letter_code
_entity_poly.pdbx_strand_id
1 'polypeptide(L)'
;KKMGSRLAFAETVEQAALEVLRIAKPQRSIQTNVEFYTALLLEAVGFPKEAFSNVFAAGRVAGWIAHAREQQATGRLIRPQSRYVGPVPDLVA
;
A
#
# COMPACT_ATOMS: atom_id res chain seq x y z
N LYS A 1 12.03 12.86 24.59
CA LYS A 1 10.89 13.73 25.03
C LYS A 1 9.95 14.17 23.91
N LYS A 2 10.39 14.50 22.67
CA LYS A 2 9.49 14.85 21.54
C LYS A 2 8.77 13.67 20.87
N MET A 3 9.41 12.49 20.75
CA MET A 3 8.86 11.33 20.01
C MET A 3 7.64 10.70 20.68
N GLY A 4 7.71 10.45 22.00
CA GLY A 4 6.57 9.90 22.74
C GLY A 4 5.33 10.78 22.68
N SER A 5 5.50 12.10 22.59
CA SER A 5 4.38 13.04 22.41
C SER A 5 3.73 12.94 21.02
N ARG A 6 4.48 12.58 19.97
CA ARG A 6 3.96 12.46 18.61
C ARG A 6 3.21 11.14 18.40
N LEU A 7 3.70 10.05 19.02
CA LEU A 7 3.01 8.76 19.03
C LEU A 7 1.67 8.85 19.77
N ALA A 8 1.66 9.42 20.98
CA ALA A 8 0.42 9.63 21.74
C ALA A 8 -0.59 10.52 21.00
N PHE A 9 -0.10 11.50 20.24
CA PHE A 9 -0.95 12.29 19.36
C PHE A 9 -1.53 11.46 18.21
N ALA A 10 -0.72 10.61 17.57
CA ALA A 10 -1.18 9.72 16.50
C ALA A 10 -2.24 8.73 16.98
N GLU A 11 -2.10 8.19 18.19
CA GLU A 11 -3.11 7.32 18.82
C GLU A 11 -4.44 8.07 19.04
N THR A 12 -4.37 9.32 19.52
CA THR A 12 -5.56 10.18 19.66
C THR A 12 -6.25 10.41 18.31
N VAL A 13 -5.46 10.68 17.27
CA VAL A 13 -5.96 10.89 15.90
C VAL A 13 -6.59 9.60 15.34
N GLU A 14 -5.95 8.45 15.55
CA GLU A 14 -6.49 7.16 15.15
C GLU A 14 -7.87 6.91 15.76
N GLN A 15 -7.99 7.05 17.09
CA GLN A 15 -9.26 6.79 17.79
C GLN A 15 -10.37 7.73 17.29
N ALA A 16 -10.07 9.02 17.14
CA ALA A 16 -11.02 10.00 16.64
C ALA A 16 -11.44 9.70 15.19
N ALA A 17 -10.49 9.35 14.32
CA ALA A 17 -10.76 9.02 12.92
C ALA A 17 -11.62 7.76 12.80
N LEU A 18 -11.30 6.70 13.55
CA LEU A 18 -12.07 5.45 13.55
C LEU A 18 -13.52 5.67 14.00
N GLU A 19 -13.74 6.48 15.04
CA GLU A 19 -15.10 6.79 15.51
C GLU A 19 -15.90 7.58 14.47
N VAL A 20 -15.30 8.62 13.88
CA VAL A 20 -15.94 9.40 12.81
C VAL A 20 -16.27 8.52 11.61
N LEU A 21 -15.36 7.63 11.21
CA LEU A 21 -15.55 6.73 10.08
C LEU A 21 -16.63 5.67 10.36
N ARG A 22 -16.72 5.17 11.59
CA ARG A 22 -17.78 4.25 12.02
C ARG A 22 -19.16 4.89 11.87
N ILE A 23 -19.30 6.16 12.28
CA ILE A 23 -20.55 6.92 12.14
C ILE A 23 -20.86 7.20 10.66
N ALA A 24 -19.86 7.65 9.89
CA ALA A 24 -20.05 8.06 8.50
C ALA A 24 -20.24 6.89 7.52
N LYS A 25 -19.70 5.71 7.84
CA LYS A 25 -19.70 4.51 6.97
C LYS A 25 -20.05 3.25 7.76
N PRO A 26 -21.26 3.15 8.35
CA PRO A 26 -21.62 2.07 9.28
C PRO A 26 -21.65 0.67 8.65
N GLN A 27 -21.80 0.57 7.33
CA GLN A 27 -21.81 -0.70 6.60
C GLN A 27 -20.41 -1.19 6.19
N ARG A 28 -19.35 -0.46 6.56
CA ARG A 28 -17.97 -0.81 6.22
C ARG A 28 -17.13 -0.85 7.48
N SER A 29 -16.46 -1.97 7.73
CA SER A 29 -15.41 -2.02 8.75
C SER A 29 -14.18 -1.29 8.20
N ILE A 30 -14.00 -0.04 8.63
CA ILE A 30 -12.83 0.76 8.29
C ILE A 30 -11.89 0.75 9.50
N GLN A 31 -10.67 0.27 9.29
CA GLN A 31 -9.63 0.14 10.30
C GLN A 31 -8.38 0.88 9.83
N THR A 32 -7.50 1.19 10.79
CA THR A 32 -6.21 1.81 10.49
C THR A 32 -5.35 0.85 9.68
N ASN A 33 -4.76 1.36 8.61
CA ASN A 33 -3.82 0.60 7.81
C ASN A 33 -2.40 0.69 8.40
N VAL A 34 -1.53 -0.22 7.97
CA VAL A 34 -0.15 -0.26 8.47
C VAL A 34 0.63 1.01 8.10
N GLU A 35 0.27 1.65 6.99
CA GLU A 35 0.92 2.86 6.50
C GLU A 35 0.83 4.03 7.48
N PHE A 36 -0.28 4.13 8.23
CA PHE A 36 -0.47 5.18 9.23
C PHE A 36 0.69 5.21 10.24
N TYR A 37 0.96 4.08 10.90
CA TYR A 37 2.06 3.97 11.87
C TYR A 37 3.44 3.86 11.21
N THR A 38 3.52 3.28 10.01
CA THR A 38 4.80 3.16 9.28
C THR A 38 5.40 4.52 8.98
N ALA A 39 4.58 5.51 8.61
CA ALA A 39 5.05 6.87 8.37
C ALA A 39 5.68 7.51 9.63
N LEU A 40 5.05 7.32 10.79
CA LEU A 40 5.59 7.80 12.08
C LEU A 40 6.90 7.08 12.44
N LEU A 41 6.97 5.76 12.23
CA LEU A 41 8.16 4.97 12.50
C LEU A 41 9.35 5.42 11.62
N LEU A 42 9.13 5.57 10.31
CA LEU A 42 10.18 5.95 9.37
C LEU A 42 10.69 7.37 9.64
N GLU A 43 9.80 8.30 9.98
CA GLU A 43 10.19 9.63 10.46
C GLU A 43 11.01 9.53 11.75
N ALA A 44 10.59 8.68 12.69
CA ALA A 44 11.22 8.53 13.99
C ALA A 44 12.65 7.99 13.94
N VAL A 45 12.93 7.10 12.99
CA VAL A 45 14.27 6.55 12.75
C VAL A 45 15.11 7.41 11.79
N GLY A 46 14.59 8.56 11.35
CA GLY A 46 15.34 9.58 10.63
C GLY A 46 15.37 9.44 9.12
N PHE A 47 14.47 8.65 8.51
CA PHE A 47 14.38 8.63 7.06
C PHE A 47 13.75 9.93 6.52
N PRO A 48 14.30 10.50 5.43
CA PRO A 48 13.62 11.57 4.71
C PRO A 48 12.35 11.01 4.04
N LYS A 49 11.30 11.83 3.90
CA LYS A 49 9.99 11.40 3.36
C LYS A 49 10.10 10.85 1.94
N GLU A 50 11.01 11.42 1.16
CA GLU A 50 11.33 11.04 -0.22
C GLU A 50 11.88 9.60 -0.30
N ALA A 51 12.44 9.08 0.81
CA ALA A 51 12.96 7.72 0.89
C ALA A 51 11.94 6.69 1.38
N PHE A 52 10.74 7.06 1.82
CA PHE A 52 9.79 6.11 2.43
C PHE A 52 9.43 4.96 1.49
N SER A 53 9.17 5.27 0.21
CA SER A 53 8.90 4.25 -0.81
C SER A 53 10.10 3.33 -1.04
N ASN A 54 11.32 3.85 -0.95
CA ASN A 54 12.54 3.04 -1.11
C ASN A 54 12.72 2.07 0.05
N VAL A 55 12.48 2.51 1.30
CA VAL A 55 12.54 1.64 2.49
C VAL A 55 11.45 0.57 2.42
N PHE A 56 10.24 0.94 2.01
CA PHE A 56 9.16 -0.02 1.77
C PHE A 56 9.56 -1.07 0.72
N ALA A 57 10.08 -0.63 -0.43
CA ALA A 57 10.54 -1.51 -1.49
C ALA A 57 11.64 -2.46 -1.01
N ALA A 58 12.61 -1.97 -0.22
CA ALA A 58 13.66 -2.79 0.38
C ALA A 58 13.07 -3.91 1.27
N GLY A 59 12.07 -3.59 2.11
CA GLY A 59 11.33 -4.59 2.88
C GLY A 59 10.54 -5.58 2.02
N ARG A 60 10.21 -5.23 0.77
CA ARG A 60 9.51 -6.10 -0.17
C ARG A 60 10.39 -7.03 -0.98
N VAL A 61 11.67 -6.71 -1.15
CA VAL A 61 12.62 -7.49 -1.95
C VAL A 61 12.63 -8.97 -1.58
N ALA A 62 12.63 -9.33 -0.30
CA ALA A 62 12.63 -10.74 0.11
C ALA A 62 11.40 -11.51 -0.42
N GLY A 63 10.21 -10.90 -0.34
CA GLY A 63 8.99 -11.51 -0.86
C GLY A 63 8.95 -11.54 -2.39
N TRP A 64 9.46 -10.51 -3.06
CA TRP A 64 9.59 -10.49 -4.52
C TRP A 64 10.51 -11.59 -5.02
N ILE A 65 11.67 -11.78 -4.38
CA ILE A 65 12.60 -12.85 -4.73
C ILE A 65 11.97 -14.22 -4.48
N ALA A 66 11.26 -14.41 -3.35
CA ALA A 66 10.54 -15.65 -3.07
C ALA A 66 9.53 -15.99 -4.18
N HIS A 67 8.64 -15.05 -4.52
CA HIS A 67 7.67 -15.27 -5.59
C HIS A 67 8.29 -15.41 -6.98
N ALA A 68 9.39 -14.71 -7.27
CA ALA A 68 10.11 -14.88 -8.53
C ALA A 68 10.64 -16.32 -8.67
N ARG A 69 11.18 -16.89 -7.58
CA ARG A 69 11.64 -18.29 -7.55
C ARG A 69 10.49 -19.28 -7.68
N GLU A 70 9.37 -19.05 -6.99
CA GLU A 70 8.15 -19.87 -7.13
C GLU A 70 7.63 -19.87 -8.58
N GLN A 71 7.63 -18.69 -9.22
CA GLN A 71 7.21 -18.53 -10.60
C GLN A 71 8.16 -19.27 -11.57
N GLN A 72 9.47 -19.19 -11.34
CA GLN A 72 10.47 -19.92 -12.12
C GLN A 72 10.31 -21.43 -12.00
N ALA A 73 10.00 -21.94 -10.80
CA ALA A 73 9.75 -23.37 -10.57
C ALA A 73 8.47 -23.87 -11.26
N THR A 74 7.44 -23.03 -11.36
CA THR A 74 6.17 -23.37 -12.03
C THR A 74 6.27 -23.28 -13.55
N GLY A 75 7.09 -22.36 -14.09
CA GLY A 75 7.39 -22.25 -15.52
C GLY A 75 6.23 -21.75 -16.41
N ARG A 76 5.12 -21.30 -15.84
CA ARG A 76 3.93 -20.87 -16.60
C ARG A 76 4.02 -19.39 -17.00
N LEU A 77 3.85 -19.08 -18.28
CA LEU A 77 3.74 -17.70 -18.74
C LEU A 77 2.46 -17.03 -18.21
N ILE A 78 2.59 -15.87 -17.57
CA ILE A 78 1.47 -15.01 -17.18
C ILE A 78 1.09 -14.16 -18.41
N ARG A 79 0.04 -14.55 -19.14
CA ARG A 79 -0.45 -13.87 -20.34
C ARG A 79 -1.95 -13.59 -20.27
N PRO A 80 -2.38 -12.52 -19.58
CA PRO A 80 -3.78 -12.11 -19.60
C PRO A 80 -4.19 -11.64 -21.01
N GLN A 81 -5.47 -11.79 -21.35
CA GLN A 81 -6.05 -11.21 -22.56
C GLN A 81 -6.71 -9.88 -22.23
N SER A 82 -6.82 -9.00 -23.23
CA SER A 82 -7.57 -7.76 -23.13
C SER A 82 -8.56 -7.67 -24.27
N ARG A 83 -9.73 -7.07 -24.01
CA ARG A 83 -10.75 -6.81 -25.03
C ARG A 83 -10.63 -5.36 -25.49
N TYR A 84 -10.34 -5.16 -26.77
CA TYR A 84 -10.43 -3.84 -27.38
C TYR A 84 -11.90 -3.39 -27.45
N VAL A 85 -12.18 -2.16 -27.04
CA VAL A 85 -13.52 -1.54 -27.05
C VAL A 85 -13.52 -0.19 -27.78
N GLY A 86 -12.46 0.11 -28.51
CA GLY A 86 -12.38 1.31 -29.34
C GLY A 86 -13.06 1.12 -30.69
N PRO A 87 -13.08 2.17 -31.52
CA PRO A 87 -13.64 2.10 -32.86
C PRO A 87 -12.87 1.07 -33.70
N VAL A 88 -13.61 0.27 -34.48
CA VAL A 88 -13.04 -0.60 -35.50
C VAL A 88 -12.77 0.26 -36.73
N PRO A 89 -11.55 0.33 -37.26
CA PRO A 89 -11.26 1.09 -38.48
C PRO A 89 -12.06 0.53 -39.66
N ASP A 90 -12.54 1.40 -40.54
CA ASP A 90 -13.11 0.98 -41.82
C ASP A 90 -12.00 0.31 -42.64
N LEU A 91 -12.13 -1.00 -42.86
CA LEU A 91 -11.23 -1.75 -43.72
C LEU A 91 -11.56 -1.39 -45.17
N VAL A 92 -10.64 -0.72 -45.86
CA VAL A 92 -10.75 -0.51 -47.32
C VAL A 92 -10.47 -1.86 -48.00
N ALA A 93 -11.46 -2.36 -48.73
CA ALA A 93 -11.38 -3.60 -49.51
C ALA A 93 -10.52 -3.44 -50.77
#